data_AF-A0AA94M226-F1
#
_entry.id   AF-A0AA94M226-F1
#
_cell.length_a   1.000
_cell.length_b   1.000
_cell.length_c   1.000
_cell.angle_alpha   90.00
_cell.angle_beta   90.00
_cell.angle_gamma   90.00
#
_symmetry.space_group_name_H-M   'P 1'
#
loop_
_entity.id
_entity.type
_entity.pdbx_description
1 polymer ?
#
loop_
_entity_poly.entity_id
_entity_poly.type
_entity_poly.pdbx_seq_one_letter_code
_entity_poly.pdbx_strand_id
1 'polypeptide(L)'
;MNLFFLSVYTPTFTVWGVLFLFILVIMAGYVMVNTQLRRLKRILYGEDNPISAMERIVKKISIYGMGILGIGVIINIITKLFSVNIAERLEYFLFSLVWPVGNLAFLVLFIFVELSHFLPAYYKLKYPELYRKYEGKSVEEWYGKKYLKKHTLSS
;
A
#
# COMPACT_ATOMS: atom_id res chain seq x y z
N MET A 1 -27.04 -9.99 -14.57
CA MET A 1 -25.83 -10.79 -14.90
C MET A 1 -26.02 -11.29 -16.32
N ASN A 2 -25.26 -10.81 -17.29
CA ASN A 2 -25.58 -10.96 -18.72
C ASN A 2 -24.97 -12.23 -19.33
N LEU A 3 -25.62 -12.89 -20.29
CA LEU A 3 -25.13 -14.13 -20.93
C LEU A 3 -23.74 -13.96 -21.55
N PHE A 4 -23.45 -12.76 -22.07
CA PHE A 4 -22.17 -12.37 -22.63
C PHE A 4 -21.01 -12.46 -21.62
N PHE A 5 -21.26 -12.16 -20.34
CA PHE A 5 -20.24 -12.30 -19.28
C PHE A 5 -19.96 -13.78 -18.98
N LEU A 6 -20.99 -14.63 -19.00
CA LEU A 6 -20.85 -16.07 -18.76
C LEU A 6 -20.11 -16.76 -19.92
N SER A 7 -20.40 -16.38 -21.18
CA SER A 7 -19.74 -16.96 -22.35
C SER A 7 -18.25 -16.62 -22.46
N VAL A 8 -17.84 -15.46 -21.93
CA VAL A 8 -16.42 -15.02 -21.91
C VAL A 8 -15.64 -15.67 -20.76
N TYR A 9 -16.28 -15.91 -19.61
CA TYR A 9 -15.61 -16.47 -18.41
C TYR A 9 -15.48 -17.99 -18.44
N THR A 10 -16.48 -18.69 -18.96
CA THR A 10 -16.57 -20.17 -18.89
C THR A 10 -15.49 -20.96 -19.66
N PRO A 11 -14.95 -20.52 -20.82
CA PRO A 11 -13.95 -21.31 -21.53
C PRO A 11 -12.51 -21.11 -21.01
N THR A 12 -12.27 -20.10 -20.17
CA THR A 12 -10.93 -19.60 -19.85
C THR A 12 -10.45 -20.03 -18.45
N PHE A 13 -11.37 -20.40 -17.55
CA PHE A 13 -11.06 -20.65 -16.15
C PHE A 13 -11.70 -21.92 -15.58
N THR A 14 -10.87 -22.88 -15.20
CA THR A 14 -11.30 -23.95 -14.28
C THR A 14 -11.48 -23.36 -12.87
N VAL A 15 -12.49 -23.83 -12.13
CA VAL A 15 -12.74 -23.43 -10.72
C VAL A 15 -11.46 -23.51 -9.88
N TRP A 16 -10.64 -24.54 -10.13
CA TRP A 16 -9.33 -24.72 -9.50
C TRP A 16 -8.31 -23.64 -9.83
N GLY A 17 -8.28 -23.16 -11.09
CA GLY A 17 -7.39 -22.07 -11.50
C GLY A 17 -7.76 -20.75 -10.83
N VAL A 18 -9.07 -20.47 -10.69
CA VAL A 18 -9.55 -19.27 -9.98
C VAL A 18 -9.19 -19.34 -8.51
N LEU A 19 -9.47 -20.46 -7.83
CA LEU A 19 -9.09 -20.66 -6.42
C LEU A 19 -7.59 -20.49 -6.20
N PHE A 20 -6.76 -21.02 -7.10
CA PHE A 20 -5.32 -20.83 -7.05
C PHE A 20 -4.91 -19.34 -7.14
N LEU A 21 -5.51 -18.56 -8.05
CA LEU A 21 -5.26 -17.12 -8.15
C LEU A 21 -5.68 -16.36 -6.89
N PHE A 22 -6.81 -16.70 -6.26
CA PHE A 22 -7.23 -16.12 -4.99
C PHE A 22 -6.21 -16.38 -3.88
N ILE A 23 -5.72 -17.63 -3.77
CA ILE A 23 -4.70 -18.00 -2.78
C ILE A 23 -3.43 -17.18 -2.99
N LEU A 24 -2.99 -16.97 -4.24
CA LEU A 24 -1.82 -16.14 -4.55
C LEU A 24 -2.01 -14.68 -4.11
N VAL A 25 -3.18 -14.08 -4.36
CA VAL A 25 -3.48 -12.70 -3.93
C VAL A 25 -3.50 -12.59 -2.41
N ILE A 26 -4.11 -13.56 -1.71
CA ILE A 26 -4.13 -13.60 -0.24
C ILE A 26 -2.72 -13.75 0.33
N MET A 27 -1.90 -14.65 -0.24
CA MET A 27 -0.52 -14.85 0.17
C MET A 27 0.31 -13.58 -0.04
N ALA A 28 0.15 -12.92 -1.19
CA ALA A 28 0.79 -11.63 -1.45
C ALA A 28 0.37 -10.57 -0.42
N GLY A 29 -0.94 -10.45 -0.14
CA GLY A 29 -1.48 -9.55 0.88
C GLY A 29 -0.89 -9.83 2.27
N TYR A 30 -0.79 -11.10 2.68
CA TYR A 30 -0.19 -11.50 3.94
C TYR A 30 1.28 -11.08 4.05
N VAL A 31 2.07 -11.26 2.99
CA VAL A 31 3.47 -10.81 2.94
C VAL A 31 3.58 -9.28 3.02
N MET A 32 2.69 -8.56 2.34
CA MET A 32 2.63 -7.10 2.35
C MET A 32 2.33 -6.55 3.75
N VAL A 33 1.30 -7.07 4.41
CA VAL A 33 0.92 -6.67 5.78
C VAL A 33 2.06 -6.93 6.76
N ASN A 34 2.64 -8.13 6.75
CA ASN A 34 3.76 -8.45 7.65
C ASN A 34 4.99 -7.56 7.43
N THR A 35 5.24 -7.16 6.18
CA THR A 35 6.31 -6.21 5.87
C THR A 35 5.99 -4.82 6.43
N GLN A 36 4.74 -4.36 6.31
CA GLN A 36 4.34 -3.08 6.91
C GLN A 36 4.34 -3.11 8.43
N LEU A 37 3.91 -4.19 9.06
CA LEU A 37 3.98 -4.33 10.52
C LEU A 37 5.42 -4.26 11.01
N ARG A 38 6.37 -4.90 10.32
CA ARG A 38 7.81 -4.77 10.64
C ARG A 38 8.31 -3.33 10.51
N ARG A 39 7.95 -2.65 9.42
CA ARG A 39 8.28 -1.24 9.21
C ARG A 39 7.71 -0.35 10.33
N LEU A 40 6.44 -0.56 10.69
CA LEU A 40 5.76 0.18 11.75
C LEU A 40 6.42 -0.09 13.11
N LYS A 41 6.75 -1.35 13.42
CA LYS A 41 7.47 -1.67 14.66
C LYS A 41 8.81 -0.94 14.75
N ARG A 42 9.57 -0.86 13.65
CA ARG A 42 10.81 -0.07 13.60
C ARG A 42 10.56 1.43 13.88
N ILE A 43 9.51 2.02 13.30
CA ILE A 43 9.19 3.45 13.47
C ILE A 43 8.67 3.76 14.88
N LEU A 44 7.78 2.91 15.41
CA LEU A 44 7.09 3.14 16.69
C LEU A 44 7.92 2.70 17.91
N TYR A 45 8.69 1.62 17.79
CA TYR A 45 9.43 1.01 18.91
C TYR A 45 10.95 1.09 18.75
N GLY A 46 11.47 1.65 17.65
CA GLY A 46 12.91 1.73 17.42
C GLY A 46 13.60 0.38 17.23
N GLU A 47 12.87 -0.64 16.75
CA GLU A 47 13.38 -2.02 16.65
C GLU A 47 14.36 -2.18 15.47
N ASP A 48 15.61 -2.55 15.76
CA ASP A 48 16.72 -2.67 14.79
C ASP A 48 16.70 -3.98 13.98
N ASN A 49 15.57 -4.26 13.32
CA ASN A 49 15.48 -5.40 12.40
C ASN A 49 16.09 -5.06 11.03
N PRO A 50 16.84 -5.97 10.38
CA PRO A 50 17.45 -5.73 9.07
C PRO A 50 16.39 -5.40 8.00
N ILE A 51 16.71 -4.46 7.12
CA ILE A 51 15.80 -3.99 6.07
C ILE A 51 15.51 -5.12 5.07
N SER A 52 14.24 -5.48 4.93
CA SER A 52 13.78 -6.50 3.97
C SER A 52 13.92 -6.03 2.51
N ALA A 53 14.12 -6.96 1.57
CA ALA A 53 14.16 -6.66 0.13
C ALA A 53 12.89 -5.94 -0.35
N MET A 54 11.72 -6.31 0.20
CA MET A 54 10.45 -5.64 -0.11
C MET A 54 10.41 -4.20 0.43
N GLU A 55 10.95 -3.94 1.62
CA GLU A 55 11.06 -2.58 2.16
C GLU A 55 11.96 -1.70 1.28
N ARG A 56 13.01 -2.28 0.69
CA ARG A 56 13.89 -1.59 -0.25
C ARG A 56 13.16 -1.18 -1.54
N ILE A 57 12.31 -2.05 -2.07
CA ILE A 57 11.47 -1.77 -3.25
C ILE A 57 10.44 -0.68 -2.92
N VAL A 58 9.78 -0.81 -1.77
CA VAL A 58 8.78 0.18 -1.29
C VAL A 58 9.41 1.55 -1.12
N LYS A 59 10.62 1.64 -0.55
CA LYS A 59 11.35 2.91 -0.40
C LYS A 59 11.68 3.54 -1.76
N LYS A 60 12.03 2.73 -2.76
CA LYS A 60 12.21 3.22 -4.13
C LYS A 60 10.88 3.73 -4.68
N ILE A 61 9.80 2.96 -4.56
CA ILE A 61 8.45 3.38 -5.01
C ILE A 61 8.02 4.66 -4.31
N SER A 62 8.26 4.84 -3.00
CA SER A 62 7.88 6.07 -2.29
C SER A 62 8.67 7.30 -2.77
N ILE A 63 9.92 7.12 -3.20
CA ILE A 63 10.74 8.21 -3.79
C ILE A 63 10.21 8.58 -5.18
N TYR A 64 9.77 7.60 -5.98
CA TYR A 64 9.22 7.83 -7.34
C TYR A 64 7.69 8.08 -7.36
N GLY A 65 7.00 7.82 -6.25
CA GLY A 65 5.54 7.75 -6.12
C GLY A 65 4.86 9.04 -5.67
N MET A 66 5.60 10.13 -5.52
CA MET A 66 5.03 11.44 -5.20
C MET A 66 4.33 12.02 -6.44
N GLY A 67 3.09 11.56 -6.67
CA GLY A 67 2.07 12.25 -7.44
C GLY A 67 1.86 11.79 -8.89
N ILE A 68 2.90 11.76 -9.73
CA ILE A 68 2.71 11.67 -11.20
C ILE A 68 3.66 10.65 -11.88
N LEU A 69 4.94 10.63 -11.50
CA LEU A 69 5.92 9.73 -12.10
C LEU A 69 5.66 8.26 -11.78
N GLY A 70 5.20 7.94 -10.57
CA GLY A 70 4.86 6.57 -10.17
C GLY A 70 3.71 5.98 -11.00
N ILE A 71 2.68 6.79 -11.27
CA ILE A 71 1.56 6.40 -12.15
C ILE A 71 2.07 6.20 -13.58
N GLY A 72 2.90 7.12 -14.09
CA GLY A 72 3.51 7.00 -15.42
C GLY A 72 4.38 5.75 -15.58
N VAL A 73 5.15 5.37 -14.56
CA VAL A 73 5.97 4.15 -14.57
C VAL A 73 5.09 2.89 -14.57
N ILE A 74 4.02 2.87 -13.77
CA ILE A 74 3.08 1.75 -13.73
C ILE A 74 2.38 1.60 -15.08
N ILE A 75 1.88 2.72 -15.66
CA ILE A 75 1.28 2.72 -17.00
C ILE A 75 2.29 2.26 -18.05
N ASN A 76 3.56 2.67 -17.97
CA ASN A 76 4.60 2.27 -18.92
C ASN A 76 4.99 0.79 -18.82
N ILE A 77 5.01 0.23 -17.60
CA ILE A 77 5.22 -1.21 -17.39
C ILE A 77 4.05 -2.01 -17.96
N ILE A 78 2.83 -1.56 -17.66
CA ILE A 78 1.58 -2.05 -18.24
C ILE A 78 1.73 -2.02 -19.76
N THR A 79 1.86 -0.86 -20.41
CA THR A 79 1.89 -0.73 -21.87
C THR A 79 3.02 -1.53 -22.54
N LYS A 80 4.20 -1.67 -21.91
CA LYS A 80 5.27 -2.55 -22.42
C LYS A 80 4.90 -4.03 -22.37
N LEU A 81 4.18 -4.48 -21.35
CA LEU A 81 3.63 -5.84 -21.31
C LEU A 81 2.55 -6.05 -22.38
N PHE A 82 1.81 -4.99 -22.77
CA PHE A 82 0.73 -5.04 -23.77
C PHE A 82 1.19 -4.88 -25.23
N SER A 83 2.48 -4.61 -25.50
CA SER A 83 2.98 -4.40 -26.87
C SER A 83 3.25 -5.70 -27.66
N VAL A 84 2.61 -6.82 -27.31
CA VAL A 84 2.80 -8.10 -28.00
C VAL A 84 1.53 -8.49 -28.75
N ASN A 85 1.58 -8.35 -30.08
CA ASN A 85 0.52 -8.74 -31.01
C ASN A 85 0.32 -10.27 -30.98
N ILE A 86 -0.66 -10.79 -30.24
CA ILE A 86 -0.99 -12.23 -30.24
C ILE A 86 -2.50 -12.48 -30.05
N ALA A 87 -3.03 -13.35 -30.91
CA ALA A 87 -4.41 -13.75 -31.19
C ALA A 87 -5.40 -13.85 -30.00
N GLU A 88 -6.70 -13.65 -30.31
CA GLU A 88 -7.91 -13.60 -29.47
C GLU A 88 -7.93 -14.46 -28.19
N ARG A 89 -7.38 -15.69 -28.18
CA ARG A 89 -7.28 -16.52 -26.96
C ARG A 89 -6.39 -15.91 -25.87
N LEU A 90 -5.36 -15.17 -26.26
CA LEU A 90 -4.46 -14.48 -25.34
C LEU A 90 -5.10 -13.23 -24.76
N GLU A 91 -5.98 -12.56 -25.51
CA GLU A 91 -6.77 -11.41 -25.05
C GLU A 91 -7.69 -11.79 -23.88
N TYR A 92 -8.41 -12.91 -23.99
CA TYR A 92 -9.24 -13.41 -22.89
C TYR A 92 -8.43 -13.81 -21.67
N PHE A 93 -7.25 -14.42 -21.87
CA PHE A 93 -6.33 -14.76 -20.79
C PHE A 93 -5.73 -13.51 -20.11
N LEU A 94 -5.49 -12.43 -20.85
CA LEU A 94 -5.00 -11.17 -20.30
C LEU A 94 -6.09 -10.39 -19.57
N PHE A 95 -7.31 -10.35 -20.10
CA PHE A 95 -8.48 -9.77 -19.42
C PHE A 95 -8.73 -10.46 -18.06
N SER A 96 -8.54 -11.77 -18.06
CA SER A 96 -8.52 -12.66 -16.90
C SER A 96 -7.58 -12.18 -15.77
N LEU A 97 -6.42 -11.60 -16.12
CA LEU A 97 -5.41 -11.13 -15.17
C LEU A 97 -5.68 -9.71 -14.63
N VAL A 98 -6.62 -8.96 -15.23
CA VAL A 98 -6.98 -7.62 -14.76
C VAL A 98 -7.53 -7.66 -13.34
N TRP A 99 -8.36 -8.66 -13.03
CA TRP A 99 -8.95 -8.82 -11.70
C TRP A 99 -7.90 -9.04 -10.59
N PRO A 100 -6.99 -10.03 -10.66
CA PRO A 100 -5.98 -10.21 -9.62
C PRO A 100 -4.98 -9.05 -9.55
N VAL A 101 -4.58 -8.47 -10.69
CA VAL A 101 -3.68 -7.30 -10.72
C VAL A 101 -4.34 -6.08 -10.06
N GLY A 102 -5.63 -5.84 -10.33
CA GLY A 102 -6.39 -4.77 -9.70
C GLY A 102 -6.48 -4.93 -8.18
N ASN A 103 -6.74 -6.15 -7.69
CA ASN A 103 -6.75 -6.44 -6.25
C ASN A 103 -5.38 -6.22 -5.60
N LEU A 104 -4.29 -6.62 -6.26
CA LEU A 104 -2.93 -6.35 -5.78
C LEU A 104 -2.62 -4.86 -5.74
N ALA A 105 -3.00 -4.10 -6.77
CA ALA A 105 -2.83 -2.65 -6.79
C ALA A 105 -3.61 -1.97 -5.65
N PHE A 106 -4.85 -2.39 -5.43
CA PHE A 106 -5.67 -1.91 -4.31
C PHE A 106 -5.03 -2.24 -2.96
N LEU A 107 -4.56 -3.48 -2.75
CA LEU A 107 -3.85 -3.87 -1.53
C LEU A 107 -2.58 -3.04 -1.32
N VAL A 108 -1.82 -2.75 -2.36
CA VAL A 108 -0.63 -1.89 -2.25
C VAL A 108 -1.01 -0.49 -1.76
N LEU A 109 -2.02 0.13 -2.36
CA LEU A 109 -2.50 1.45 -1.94
C LEU A 109 -3.00 1.42 -0.50
N PHE A 110 -3.88 0.48 -0.16
CA PHE A 110 -4.44 0.38 1.18
C PHE A 110 -3.38 0.10 2.26
N ILE A 111 -2.47 -0.85 2.03
CA ILE A 111 -1.48 -1.27 3.03
C ILE A 111 -0.31 -0.29 3.15
N PHE A 112 0.24 0.18 2.03
CA PHE A 112 1.46 1.00 2.06
C PHE A 112 1.17 2.50 2.07
N VAL A 113 0.03 2.95 1.55
CA VAL A 113 -0.37 4.36 1.62
C VAL A 113 -1.22 4.58 2.85
N GLU A 114 -2.40 3.96 2.93
CA GLU A 114 -3.33 4.26 4.02
C GLU A 114 -2.80 3.76 5.36
N LEU A 115 -2.65 2.45 5.55
CA LEU A 115 -2.24 1.88 6.84
C LEU A 115 -0.89 2.43 7.31
N SER A 116 0.04 2.66 6.39
CA SER A 116 1.39 3.09 6.76
C SER A 116 1.50 4.54 7.22
N HIS A 117 0.55 5.42 6.83
CA HIS A 117 0.51 6.82 7.28
C HIS A 117 -0.54 7.06 8.36
N PHE A 118 -1.73 6.45 8.25
CA PHE A 118 -2.81 6.64 9.21
C PHE A 118 -2.46 6.12 10.59
N LEU A 119 -1.78 4.97 10.70
CA LEU A 119 -1.48 4.40 12.01
C LEU A 119 -0.50 5.28 12.80
N PRO A 120 0.67 5.70 12.27
CA PRO A 120 1.55 6.63 12.97
C PRO A 120 0.87 7.97 13.30
N ALA A 121 0.06 8.50 12.37
CA ALA A 121 -0.68 9.74 12.59
C ALA A 121 -1.71 9.62 13.74
N TYR A 122 -2.46 8.52 13.78
CA TYR A 122 -3.41 8.24 14.86
C TYR A 122 -2.72 8.16 16.22
N TYR A 123 -1.60 7.45 16.31
CA TYR A 123 -0.84 7.33 17.56
C TYR A 123 -0.26 8.68 18.02
N LYS A 124 0.22 9.51 17.09
CA LYS A 124 0.68 10.87 17.37
C LYS A 124 -0.43 11.78 17.90
N LEU A 125 -1.65 11.66 17.37
CA LEU A 125 -2.82 12.42 17.82
C LEU A 125 -3.34 11.93 19.19
N LYS A 126 -3.32 10.62 19.44
CA LYS A 126 -3.84 10.03 20.68
C LYS A 126 -2.88 10.21 21.87
N TYR A 127 -1.56 10.18 21.62
CA TYR A 127 -0.54 10.27 22.66
C TYR A 127 0.50 11.36 22.36
N PRO A 128 0.08 12.63 22.25
CA PRO A 128 0.94 13.72 21.80
C PRO A 128 2.10 13.99 22.75
N GLU A 129 1.92 13.89 24.07
CA GLU A 129 3.00 14.12 25.04
C GLU A 129 4.09 13.04 25.01
N LEU A 130 3.71 11.77 24.85
CA LEU A 130 4.67 10.67 24.72
C LEU A 130 5.49 10.83 23.44
N TYR A 131 4.83 11.14 22.33
CA TYR A 131 5.49 11.39 21.05
C TYR A 131 6.36 12.63 21.06
N ARG A 132 5.93 13.72 21.71
CA ARG A 132 6.73 14.93 21.88
C ARG A 132 8.03 14.65 22.62
N LYS A 133 7.95 13.90 23.73
CA LYS A 133 9.14 13.48 24.50
C LYS A 133 10.04 12.56 23.68
N TYR A 134 9.47 11.62 22.93
CA TYR A 134 10.20 10.74 22.03
C TYR A 134 10.93 11.51 20.91
N GLU A 135 10.27 12.50 20.30
CA GLU A 135 10.89 13.40 19.31
C GLU A 135 11.84 14.43 19.94
N GLY A 136 11.99 14.46 21.27
CA GLY A 136 12.86 15.40 21.99
C GLY A 136 12.42 16.86 21.91
N LYS A 137 11.17 17.13 21.53
CA LYS A 137 10.67 18.48 21.28
C LYS A 137 10.21 19.17 22.56
N SER A 138 10.51 20.45 22.67
CA SER A 138 9.94 21.28 23.75
C SER A 138 8.43 21.41 23.60
N VAL A 139 7.73 21.72 24.70
CA VAL A 139 6.27 21.97 24.68
C VAL A 139 5.94 23.10 23.70
N GLU A 140 6.79 24.12 23.66
CA GLU A 140 6.63 25.28 22.79
C GLU A 140 6.82 24.97 21.31
N GLU A 141 7.81 24.14 20.95
CA GLU A 141 7.99 23.69 19.55
C GLU A 141 6.86 22.78 19.07
N TRP A 142 6.27 21.99 19.96
CA TRP A 142 5.21 21.04 19.60
C TRP A 142 3.85 21.70 19.42
N TYR A 143 3.45 22.57 20.36
CA TYR A 143 2.13 23.20 20.36
C TYR A 143 2.12 24.65 19.87
N GLY A 144 3.28 25.31 19.88
CA GLY A 144 3.44 26.72 19.51
C GLY A 144 3.14 27.68 20.65
N LYS A 145 3.84 28.83 20.62
CA LYS A 145 3.69 29.95 21.59
C LYS A 145 2.24 30.38 21.80
N LYS A 146 1.43 30.41 20.73
CA LYS A 146 0.03 30.87 20.76
C LYS A 146 -0.88 29.91 21.55
N TYR A 147 -0.68 28.60 21.41
CA TYR A 147 -1.43 27.59 22.14
C TYR A 147 -1.12 27.65 23.63
N LEU A 148 0.17 27.77 23.97
CA LEU A 148 0.61 27.85 25.37
C LEU A 148 0.08 29.10 26.06
N LYS A 149 0.17 30.26 25.41
CA LYS A 149 -0.38 31.51 25.95
C LYS A 149 -1.87 31.42 26.27
N LYS A 150 -2.65 30.66 25.49
CA LYS A 150 -4.09 30.47 25.72
C LYS A 150 -4.37 29.56 26.92
N HIS A 151 -3.52 28.57 27.17
CA HIS A 151 -3.73 27.58 28.23
C HIS A 151 -3.01 27.89 29.54
N THR A 152 -1.99 28.74 29.54
CA THR A 152 -1.40 29.29 30.77
C THR A 152 -2.23 30.42 31.38
N LEU A 153 -3.10 31.07 30.60
CA LEU A 153 -4.06 32.06 31.11
C LEU A 153 -5.31 31.41 31.74
N SER A 154 -5.49 30.09 31.60
CA SER A 154 -6.64 29.35 32.12
C SER A 154 -6.31 28.44 33.32
N SER A 155 -5.07 28.45 33.81
CA SER A 155 -4.58 27.67 34.95
C SER A 155 -4.19 28.59 36.10
#